data_AF-C9N1F6-F1
#
_entry.id   AF-C9N1F6-F1
#
_cell.length_a   1.000
_cell.length_b   1.000
_cell.length_c   1.000
_cell.angle_alpha   90.00
_cell.angle_beta   90.00
_cell.angle_gamma   90.00
#
_symmetry.space_group_name_H-M   'P 1'
#
loop_
_entity.id
_entity.type
_entity.pdbx_description
1 polymer ?
#
loop_
_entity_poly.entity_id
_entity_poly.type
_entity_poly.pdbx_seq_one_letter_code
_entity_poly.pdbx_strand_id
1 'polypeptide(L)'
;MDKVKCLINMIIAYLIYPFNKGKFKNRNIWLVGGNAGELFVDNGRAMYEYLRSRQQEEVYWVINRNAKIAKKIPGEKLIKGSVKSYLYFMNAKVALFSHSISADIVPYLFVVPLINKFHKKVFKVFLNHGTVGFKVRQAMNLKTAKVAEALVKSYDLNICDSEFEKK
;
A
#
# COMPACT_ATOMS: atom_id res chain seq x y z
N MET A 1 11.25 8.33 -7.67
CA MET A 1 10.64 9.11 -6.56
C MET A 1 11.72 9.42 -5.54
N ASP A 2 11.79 10.66 -5.08
CA ASP A 2 12.82 11.11 -4.12
C ASP A 2 12.55 10.53 -2.72
N LYS A 3 13.54 9.79 -2.18
CA LYS A 3 13.44 9.13 -0.88
C LYS A 3 13.35 10.13 0.27
N VAL A 4 14.14 11.20 0.23
CA VAL A 4 14.17 12.23 1.27
C VAL A 4 12.82 12.94 1.33
N LYS A 5 12.26 13.26 0.16
CA LYS A 5 10.92 13.85 0.07
C LYS A 5 9.83 12.95 0.66
N CYS A 6 9.90 11.65 0.44
CA CYS A 6 8.95 10.71 1.04
C CYS A 6 9.03 10.68 2.56
N LEU A 7 10.26 10.67 3.10
CA LEU A 7 10.48 10.70 4.54
C LEU A 7 9.96 12.01 5.17
N ILE A 8 10.24 13.16 4.55
CA ILE A 8 9.72 14.46 4.99
C ILE A 8 8.18 14.47 4.97
N ASN A 9 7.57 14.04 3.85
CA ASN A 9 6.11 14.00 3.72
C ASN A 9 5.46 13.06 4.75
N MET A 10 6.11 11.95 5.07
CA MET A 10 5.65 11.01 6.08
C MET A 10 5.69 11.62 7.48
N ILE A 11 6.78 12.33 7.83
CA ILE A 11 6.90 13.03 9.11
C ILE A 11 5.83 14.11 9.22
N ILE A 12 5.66 14.93 8.17
CA ILE A 12 4.59 15.94 8.10
C ILE A 12 3.22 15.30 8.31
N ALA A 13 2.92 14.21 7.59
CA ALA A 13 1.65 13.48 7.73
C ALA A 13 1.44 12.97 9.16
N TYR A 14 2.50 12.43 9.80
CA TYR A 14 2.44 11.97 11.18
C TYR A 14 2.15 13.10 12.17
N LEU A 15 2.80 14.26 12.01
CA LEU A 15 2.61 15.43 12.87
C LEU A 15 1.19 16.00 12.74
N ILE A 16 0.63 16.03 11.52
CA ILE A 16 -0.72 16.58 11.28
C ILE A 16 -1.85 15.55 11.45
N TYR A 17 -1.53 14.27 11.56
CA TYR A 17 -2.50 13.18 11.75
C TYR A 17 -3.50 13.42 12.90
N PRO A 18 -3.09 13.77 14.14
CA PRO A 18 -4.05 13.95 15.24
C PRO A 18 -5.07 15.06 14.95
N PHE A 19 -4.64 16.14 14.30
CA PHE A 19 -5.50 17.27 13.93
C PHE A 19 -6.43 16.97 12.75
N ASN A 20 -6.12 15.96 11.94
CA ASN A 20 -6.94 15.57 10.78
C ASN A 20 -7.82 14.36 11.04
N LYS A 21 -7.68 13.66 12.16
CA LYS A 21 -8.42 12.42 12.48
C LYS A 21 -9.95 12.58 12.37
N GLY A 22 -10.49 13.74 12.76
CA GLY A 22 -11.92 14.05 12.64
C GLY A 22 -12.45 13.99 11.20
N LYS A 23 -11.65 14.41 10.20
CA LYS A 23 -12.02 14.36 8.78
C LYS A 23 -12.12 12.95 8.22
N PHE A 24 -11.57 11.97 8.95
CA PHE A 24 -11.58 10.56 8.57
C PHE A 24 -12.56 9.72 9.40
N LYS A 25 -13.28 10.34 10.34
CA LYS A 25 -14.25 9.65 11.19
C LYS A 25 -15.34 9.02 10.32
N ASN A 26 -15.66 7.76 10.61
CA ASN A 26 -16.67 6.94 9.92
C ASN A 26 -16.42 6.64 8.44
N ARG A 27 -15.26 7.01 7.89
CA ARG A 27 -14.91 6.71 6.49
C ARG A 27 -14.50 5.25 6.33
N ASN A 28 -14.89 4.64 5.21
CA ASN A 28 -14.57 3.25 4.89
C ASN A 28 -13.53 3.18 3.78
N ILE A 29 -12.29 3.59 4.10
CA ILE A 29 -11.23 3.81 3.11
C ILE A 29 -10.50 2.51 2.80
N TRP A 30 -10.43 2.19 1.51
CA TRP A 30 -9.69 1.07 0.95
C TRP A 30 -8.65 1.60 -0.03
N LEU A 31 -7.40 1.18 0.15
CA LEU A 31 -6.30 1.57 -0.73
C LEU A 31 -5.91 0.40 -1.61
N VAL A 32 -5.81 0.63 -2.91
CA VAL A 32 -5.35 -0.38 -3.87
C VAL A 32 -4.13 0.15 -4.60
N GLY A 33 -3.10 -0.67 -4.72
CA GLY A 33 -1.89 -0.34 -5.46
C GLY A 33 -1.36 -1.57 -6.17
N GLY A 34 -0.56 -1.34 -7.20
CA GLY A 34 0.12 -2.41 -7.90
C GLY A 34 1.25 -1.88 -8.78
N ASN A 35 2.23 -2.74 -9.05
CA ASN A 35 3.37 -2.46 -9.92
C ASN A 35 4.06 -1.13 -9.58
N ALA A 36 4.37 -0.95 -8.29
CA ALA A 36 4.95 0.26 -7.73
C ALA A 36 4.21 1.56 -8.10
N GLY A 37 2.92 1.50 -8.42
CA GLY A 37 2.11 2.65 -8.82
C GLY A 37 2.41 3.19 -10.23
N GLU A 38 3.09 2.44 -11.09
CA GLU A 38 3.37 2.86 -12.49
C GLU A 38 2.32 2.35 -13.47
N LEU A 39 1.78 1.15 -13.23
CA LEU A 39 0.84 0.48 -14.12
C LEU A 39 -0.54 0.32 -13.47
N PHE A 40 -1.55 0.07 -14.30
CA PHE A 40 -2.90 -0.28 -13.90
C PHE A 40 -3.29 -1.60 -14.56
N VAL A 41 -2.83 -2.70 -13.94
CA VAL A 41 -2.88 -4.07 -14.48
C VAL A 41 -3.02 -5.09 -13.35
N ASP A 42 -3.14 -6.37 -13.71
CA ASP A 42 -3.02 -7.52 -12.80
C ASP A 42 -4.12 -7.58 -11.72
N ASN A 43 -3.94 -8.44 -10.70
CA ASN A 43 -4.85 -8.65 -9.58
C ASN A 43 -5.25 -7.34 -8.90
N GLY A 44 -4.32 -6.39 -8.78
CA GLY A 44 -4.60 -5.06 -8.25
C GLY A 44 -5.70 -4.35 -9.04
N ARG A 45 -5.59 -4.31 -10.37
CA ARG A 45 -6.63 -3.70 -11.23
C ARG A 45 -7.95 -4.42 -11.10
N ALA A 46 -7.96 -5.75 -11.19
CA ALA A 46 -9.19 -6.55 -11.11
C ALA A 46 -9.94 -6.28 -9.79
N MET A 47 -9.22 -6.27 -8.66
CA MET A 47 -9.80 -5.95 -7.36
C MET A 47 -10.30 -4.50 -7.27
N TYR A 48 -9.57 -3.54 -7.83
CA TYR A 48 -10.00 -2.14 -7.85
C TYR A 48 -11.31 -1.94 -8.63
N GLU A 49 -11.40 -2.53 -9.82
CA GLU A 49 -12.60 -2.47 -10.65
C GLU A 49 -13.79 -3.16 -9.97
N TYR A 50 -13.57 -4.32 -9.36
CA TYR A 50 -14.58 -5.04 -8.58
C TYR A 50 -15.12 -4.19 -7.41
N LEU A 51 -14.24 -3.68 -6.55
CA LEU A 51 -14.64 -2.88 -5.38
C LEU A 51 -15.40 -1.61 -5.81
N ARG A 52 -14.95 -0.95 -6.88
CA ARG A 52 -15.65 0.23 -7.41
C ARG A 52 -17.04 -0.08 -7.98
N SER A 53 -17.25 -1.28 -8.53
CA SER A 53 -18.56 -1.69 -9.04
C SER A 53 -19.59 -1.87 -7.91
N ARG A 54 -19.14 -2.18 -6.68
CA ARG A 54 -20.01 -2.38 -5.51
C ARG A 54 -20.41 -1.07 -4.82
N GLN A 55 -19.59 -0.02 -4.92
CA GLN A 55 -19.82 1.31 -4.33
C GLN A 55 -20.09 1.29 -2.80
N GLN A 56 -19.59 0.28 -2.09
CA GLN A 56 -19.75 0.15 -0.64
C GLN A 56 -18.59 0.81 0.14
N GLU A 57 -17.43 0.93 -0.50
CA GLU A 57 -16.18 1.46 0.08
C GLU A 57 -15.69 2.70 -0.65
N GLU A 58 -14.93 3.54 0.07
CA GLU A 58 -14.17 4.63 -0.51
C GLU A 58 -12.83 4.10 -1.03
N VAL A 59 -12.80 3.70 -2.30
CA VAL A 59 -11.65 3.04 -2.93
C VAL A 59 -10.74 4.04 -3.63
N TYR A 60 -9.45 4.03 -3.26
CA TYR A 60 -8.44 4.89 -3.87
C TYR A 60 -7.35 4.06 -4.55
N TRP A 61 -7.03 4.39 -5.80
CA TRP A 61 -5.85 3.83 -6.45
C TRP A 61 -4.60 4.64 -6.10
N VAL A 62 -3.56 3.98 -5.61
CA VAL A 62 -2.28 4.62 -5.29
C VAL A 62 -1.35 4.57 -6.51
N ILE A 63 -0.89 5.75 -6.94
CA ILE A 63 -0.16 5.92 -8.20
C ILE A 63 1.08 6.81 -8.02
N ASN A 64 2.12 6.58 -8.82
CA ASN A 64 3.21 7.52 -8.96
C ASN A 64 2.75 8.80 -9.66
N ARG A 65 3.26 9.94 -9.20
CA ARG A 65 2.91 11.27 -9.73
C ARG A 65 3.04 11.37 -11.26
N ASN A 66 4.05 10.71 -11.81
CA ASN A 66 4.41 10.82 -13.22
C ASN A 66 3.96 9.60 -14.06
N ALA A 67 3.12 8.73 -13.50
CA ALA A 67 2.67 7.53 -14.20
C ALA A 67 1.80 7.93 -15.41
N LYS A 68 2.24 7.54 -16.61
CA LYS A 68 1.55 7.85 -17.87
C LYS A 68 0.11 7.32 -17.92
N ILE A 69 -0.15 6.25 -17.15
CA ILE A 69 -1.44 5.58 -17.08
C ILE A 69 -2.49 6.35 -16.26
N ALA A 70 -2.12 7.41 -15.54
CA ALA A 70 -3.00 8.11 -14.60
C ALA A 70 -4.37 8.48 -15.18
N LYS A 71 -4.42 8.94 -16.44
CA LYS A 71 -5.67 9.32 -17.13
C LYS A 71 -6.61 8.15 -17.42
N LYS A 72 -6.07 6.92 -17.53
CA LYS A 72 -6.84 5.71 -17.82
C LYS A 72 -7.41 5.05 -16.56
N ILE A 73 -6.96 5.46 -15.37
CA ILE A 73 -7.47 4.92 -14.12
C ILE A 73 -8.77 5.66 -13.75
N PRO A 74 -9.91 4.97 -13.71
CA PRO A 74 -11.17 5.61 -13.36
C PRO A 74 -11.23 5.87 -11.84
N GLY A 75 -12.01 6.84 -11.39
CA GLY A 75 -12.22 7.10 -9.95
C GLY A 75 -11.09 7.87 -9.24
N GLU A 76 -11.13 7.83 -7.91
CA GLU A 76 -10.23 8.59 -7.05
C GLU A 76 -8.82 8.01 -6.95
N LYS A 77 -7.83 8.89 -6.86
CA LYS A 77 -6.40 8.54 -6.89
C LYS A 77 -5.64 9.21 -5.77
N LEU A 78 -4.61 8.54 -5.28
CA LEU A 78 -3.65 9.09 -4.32
C LEU A 78 -2.25 9.06 -4.91
N ILE A 79 -1.57 10.19 -4.86
CA ILE A 79 -0.17 10.26 -5.27
C ILE A 79 0.68 9.61 -4.20
N LYS A 80 1.32 8.48 -4.52
CA LYS A 80 2.19 7.72 -3.64
C LYS A 80 3.29 8.61 -3.05
N GLY A 81 3.54 8.46 -1.75
CA GLY A 81 4.55 9.23 -1.01
C GLY A 81 4.19 10.71 -0.78
N SER A 82 2.97 11.14 -1.12
CA SER A 82 2.45 12.46 -0.73
C SER A 82 1.94 12.46 0.70
N VAL A 83 1.93 13.62 1.36
CA VAL A 83 1.32 13.81 2.69
C VAL A 83 -0.11 13.26 2.73
N LYS A 84 -0.91 13.54 1.68
CA LYS A 84 -2.28 13.01 1.54
C LYS A 84 -2.28 11.48 1.52
N SER A 85 -1.43 10.83 0.74
CA SER A 85 -1.38 9.35 0.70
C SER A 85 -1.02 8.74 2.05
N TYR A 86 -0.08 9.33 2.79
CA TYR A 86 0.28 8.87 4.13
C TYR A 86 -0.89 9.03 5.11
N LEU A 87 -1.57 10.18 5.12
CA LEU A 87 -2.75 10.39 5.96
C LEU A 87 -3.87 9.40 5.66
N TYR A 88 -4.12 9.12 4.37
CA TYR A 88 -5.12 8.14 3.95
C TYR A 88 -4.74 6.74 4.40
N PHE A 89 -3.47 6.34 4.27
CA PHE A 89 -2.99 5.05 4.79
C PHE A 89 -3.17 4.94 6.31
N MET A 90 -2.83 5.99 7.07
CA MET A 90 -2.96 6.00 8.53
C MET A 90 -4.42 5.88 9.02
N ASN A 91 -5.40 6.13 8.15
CA ASN A 91 -6.84 6.02 8.43
C ASN A 91 -7.55 4.94 7.59
N ALA A 92 -6.83 4.18 6.77
CA ALA A 92 -7.41 3.15 5.94
C ALA A 92 -7.83 1.94 6.78
N LYS A 93 -8.89 1.25 6.37
CA LYS A 93 -9.24 -0.05 6.94
C LYS A 93 -8.48 -1.18 6.24
N VAL A 94 -8.34 -1.08 4.92
CA VAL A 94 -7.71 -2.12 4.09
C VAL A 94 -6.71 -1.51 3.12
N ALA A 95 -5.58 -2.20 2.92
CA ALA A 95 -4.62 -1.92 1.87
C ALA A 95 -4.34 -3.18 1.05
N LEU A 96 -4.66 -3.14 -0.25
CA LEU A 96 -4.44 -4.20 -1.21
C LEU A 96 -3.24 -3.86 -2.11
N PHE A 97 -2.28 -4.77 -2.23
CA PHE A 97 -1.05 -4.54 -2.99
C PHE A 97 -0.48 -5.82 -3.60
N SER A 98 0.25 -5.72 -4.72
CA SER A 98 0.72 -6.89 -5.48
C SER A 98 2.22 -7.18 -5.38
N HIS A 99 3.06 -6.18 -5.08
CA HIS A 99 4.53 -6.34 -4.98
C HIS A 99 5.01 -6.21 -3.53
N SER A 100 4.70 -5.08 -2.91
CA SER A 100 4.88 -4.89 -1.47
C SER A 100 4.14 -3.63 -1.05
N ILE A 101 3.71 -3.59 0.20
CA ILE A 101 2.97 -2.42 0.71
C ILE A 101 3.80 -1.13 0.64
N SER A 102 5.12 -1.22 0.82
CA SER A 102 6.02 -0.06 0.68
C SER A 102 6.22 0.36 -0.78
N ALA A 103 6.23 -0.58 -1.72
CA ALA A 103 6.38 -0.25 -3.14
C ALA A 103 5.09 0.33 -3.71
N ASP A 104 3.94 -0.22 -3.34
CA ASP A 104 2.66 0.05 -4.00
C ASP A 104 1.83 1.12 -3.29
N ILE A 105 1.87 1.17 -1.95
CA ILE A 105 0.94 1.98 -1.14
C ILE A 105 1.67 3.09 -0.40
N VAL A 106 2.57 2.74 0.51
CA VAL A 106 3.08 3.64 1.54
C VAL A 106 4.60 3.51 1.72
N PRO A 107 5.38 4.27 0.93
CA PRO A 107 6.85 4.15 0.93
C PRO A 107 7.46 4.42 2.30
N TYR A 108 8.40 3.56 2.71
CA TYR A 108 9.29 3.77 3.86
C TYR A 108 8.62 3.87 5.24
N LEU A 109 7.29 3.70 5.36
CA LEU A 109 6.62 3.84 6.66
C LEU A 109 7.08 2.82 7.69
N PHE A 110 7.43 1.63 7.23
CA PHE A 110 7.92 0.54 8.07
C PHE A 110 9.29 0.81 8.72
N VAL A 111 10.11 1.73 8.18
CA VAL A 111 11.46 1.98 8.72
C VAL A 111 11.49 2.95 9.89
N VAL A 112 10.40 3.67 10.17
CA VAL A 112 10.32 4.61 11.30
C VAL A 112 9.51 3.97 12.43
N PRO A 113 10.14 3.53 13.54
CA PRO A 113 9.49 2.70 14.55
C PRO A 113 8.19 3.28 15.11
N LEU A 114 8.17 4.59 15.40
CA LEU A 114 7.00 5.27 15.98
C LEU A 114 5.81 5.33 15.02
N ILE A 115 6.08 5.40 13.71
CA ILE A 115 5.05 5.48 12.66
C ILE A 115 4.64 4.08 12.20
N ASN A 116 5.55 3.10 12.25
CA ASN A 116 5.30 1.70 11.86
C ASN A 116 4.06 1.09 12.55
N LYS A 117 3.64 1.59 13.72
CA LYS A 117 2.39 1.18 14.40
C LYS A 117 1.14 1.27 13.52
N PHE A 118 1.11 2.15 12.50
CA PHE A 118 -0.02 2.24 11.58
C PHE A 118 -0.19 0.98 10.72
N HIS A 119 0.89 0.25 10.42
CA HIS A 119 0.77 -1.04 9.74
C HIS A 119 -0.01 -2.07 10.55
N LYS A 120 -0.13 -1.92 11.88
CA LYS A 120 -0.94 -2.82 12.73
C LYS A 120 -2.44 -2.49 12.73
N LYS A 121 -2.82 -1.31 12.22
CA LYS A 121 -4.21 -0.85 12.19
C LYS A 121 -4.91 -1.12 10.86
N VAL A 122 -4.14 -1.22 9.79
CA VAL A 122 -4.62 -1.45 8.43
C VAL A 122 -4.55 -2.94 8.15
N PHE A 123 -5.65 -3.53 7.68
CA PHE A 123 -5.69 -4.89 7.20
C PHE A 123 -5.00 -4.98 5.83
N LYS A 124 -3.91 -5.74 5.74
CA LYS A 124 -3.00 -5.78 4.58
C LYS A 124 -3.28 -7.05 3.79
N VAL A 125 -3.77 -6.85 2.57
CA VAL A 125 -4.03 -7.93 1.61
C VAL A 125 -2.93 -7.93 0.56
N PHE A 126 -2.12 -8.98 0.57
CA PHE A 126 -1.15 -9.23 -0.49
C PHE A 126 -1.82 -10.02 -1.61
N LEU A 127 -2.06 -9.32 -2.73
CA LEU A 127 -2.72 -9.86 -3.93
C LEU A 127 -1.76 -10.63 -4.84
N ASN A 128 -0.48 -10.64 -4.52
CA ASN A 128 0.56 -11.24 -5.35
C ASN A 128 0.55 -10.71 -6.81
N HIS A 129 1.45 -11.21 -7.66
CA HIS A 129 1.54 -10.86 -9.09
C HIS A 129 1.83 -12.09 -9.96
N GLY A 130 1.29 -13.24 -9.55
CA GLY A 130 1.48 -14.56 -10.15
C GLY A 130 2.15 -15.55 -9.20
N THR A 131 2.48 -16.73 -9.72
CA THR A 131 3.06 -17.83 -8.96
C THR A 131 4.44 -17.45 -8.40
N VAL A 132 4.56 -17.51 -7.07
CA VAL A 132 5.76 -17.26 -6.28
C VAL A 132 6.29 -18.59 -5.77
N GLY A 133 7.57 -18.90 -6.02
CA GLY A 133 8.16 -20.16 -5.55
C GLY A 133 9.31 -20.67 -6.39
N PHE A 134 9.42 -20.20 -7.63
CA PHE A 134 10.56 -20.54 -8.51
C PHE A 134 11.88 -19.87 -8.09
N LYS A 135 11.83 -18.79 -7.29
CA LYS A 135 13.00 -18.06 -6.81
C LYS A 135 12.89 -17.73 -5.34
N VAL A 136 13.97 -17.95 -4.59
CA VAL A 136 14.08 -17.55 -3.19
C VAL A 136 14.18 -16.03 -3.10
N ARG A 137 13.32 -15.43 -2.28
CA ARG A 137 13.32 -13.98 -2.05
C ARG A 137 14.55 -13.58 -1.25
N GLN A 138 15.39 -12.71 -1.81
CA GLN A 138 16.52 -12.11 -1.09
C GLN A 138 16.20 -10.68 -0.63
N ALA A 139 16.73 -10.29 0.53
CA ALA A 139 16.61 -8.92 1.01
C ALA A 139 17.53 -7.99 0.20
N MET A 140 16.96 -6.93 -0.39
CA MET A 140 17.75 -5.93 -1.15
C MET A 140 18.78 -5.17 -0.31
N ASN A 141 18.58 -5.08 1.01
CA ASN A 141 19.53 -4.44 1.93
C ASN A 141 19.52 -5.19 3.27
N LEU A 142 20.69 -5.72 3.64
CA LEU A 142 20.90 -6.50 4.86
C LEU A 142 20.55 -5.73 6.13
N LYS A 143 20.81 -4.42 6.18
CA LYS A 143 20.54 -3.58 7.36
C LYS A 143 19.04 -3.47 7.66
N THR A 144 18.20 -3.47 6.63
CA THR A 144 16.73 -3.37 6.76
C THR A 144 16.04 -4.73 6.63
N ALA A 145 16.78 -5.81 6.43
CA ALA A 145 16.23 -7.14 6.13
C ALA A 145 15.27 -7.63 7.22
N LYS A 146 15.68 -7.55 8.49
CA LYS A 146 14.84 -7.96 9.64
C LYS A 146 13.52 -7.19 9.71
N VAL A 147 13.57 -5.87 9.47
CA VAL A 147 12.37 -5.02 9.53
C VAL A 147 11.45 -5.29 8.33
N ALA A 148 12.03 -5.48 7.15
CA ALA A 148 11.28 -5.84 5.95
C ALA A 148 10.63 -7.23 6.06
N GLU A 149 11.33 -8.20 6.64
CA GLU A 149 10.79 -9.53 6.92
C GLU A 149 9.66 -9.48 7.95
N ALA A 150 9.83 -8.72 9.04
CA ALA A 150 8.77 -8.50 10.02
C ALA A 150 7.54 -7.84 9.39
N LEU A 151 7.72 -6.91 8.43
CA LEU A 151 6.63 -6.31 7.68
C LEU A 151 5.88 -7.36 6.85
N VAL A 152 6.60 -8.22 6.13
CA VAL A 152 6.00 -9.27 5.30
C VAL A 152 5.22 -10.28 6.16
N LYS A 153 5.80 -10.72 7.28
CA LYS A 153 5.12 -11.60 8.24
C LYS A 153 3.90 -10.95 8.90
N SER A 154 3.78 -9.63 8.83
CA SER A 154 2.63 -8.92 9.38
C SER A 154 1.43 -8.83 8.43
N TYR A 155 1.54 -9.30 7.18
CA TYR A 155 0.44 -9.26 6.22
C TYR A 155 -0.70 -10.17 6.69
N ASP A 156 -1.92 -9.64 6.63
CA ASP A 156 -3.09 -10.27 7.26
C ASP A 156 -3.74 -11.32 6.34
N LEU A 157 -3.66 -11.10 5.02
CA LEU A 157 -4.13 -12.05 4.02
C LEU A 157 -3.15 -12.09 2.85
N ASN A 158 -2.80 -13.30 2.42
CA ASN A 158 -2.02 -13.55 1.21
C ASN A 158 -2.76 -14.58 0.36
N ILE A 159 -2.94 -14.28 -0.93
CA ILE A 159 -3.52 -15.24 -1.87
C ILE A 159 -2.45 -16.21 -2.36
N CYS A 160 -2.86 -17.44 -2.64
CA CYS A 160 -2.02 -18.47 -3.24
C CYS A 160 -2.74 -19.05 -4.46
N ASP A 161 -2.00 -19.31 -5.52
CA ASP A 161 -2.54 -19.93 -6.74
C ASP A 161 -2.58 -21.46 -6.59
N SER A 162 -1.78 -22.02 -5.66
CA SER A 162 -1.75 -23.45 -5.36
C SER A 162 -1.39 -23.77 -3.89
N GLU A 163 -1.70 -24.99 -3.45
CA GLU A 163 -1.32 -25.50 -2.12
C GLU A 163 0.20 -25.51 -1.90
N PHE A 164 1.02 -25.54 -2.96
CA PHE A 164 2.48 -25.47 -2.85
C PHE A 164 2.99 -24.13 -2.32
N GLU A 165 2.20 -23.06 -2.49
CA GLU A 165 2.55 -21.68 -2.08
C GLU A 165 1.99 -21.29 -0.71
N LYS A 166 1.22 -22.19 -0.07
CA LYS A 166 0.54 -21.94 1.21
C LYS A 166 1.48 -21.87 2.42
N LYS A 167 2.78 -22.14 2.22
CA LYS A 167 3.79 -22.27 3.27
C LYS A 167 4.41 -20.93 3.69
#